data_AF-A0AAW1G5H0-F1
#
_entry.id   AF-A0AAW1G5H0-F1
#
_cell.length_a   1.000
_cell.length_b   1.000
_cell.length_c   1.000
_cell.angle_alpha   90.00
_cell.angle_beta   90.00
_cell.angle_gamma   90.00
#
_symmetry.space_group_name_H-M   'P 1'
#
loop_
_entity.id
_entity.type
_entity.pdbx_description
1 polymer ?
#
loop_
_entity_poly.entity_id
_entity_poly.type
_entity_poly.pdbx_seq_one_letter_code
_entity_poly.pdbx_strand_id
1 'polypeptide(L)' 'MVFGSGLTETSVRQSDVWIWQMEGSSRVTMNEQEFSLSAGDSLLVPEQSQYQWQRDEGTVALFVVQNPERKRP' A
#
# COMPACT_ATOMS: atom_id res chain seq x y z
N MET A 1 3.99 -2.11 9.89
CA MET A 1 4.83 -1.02 9.36
C MET A 1 5.70 -1.58 8.26
N VAL A 2 5.98 -0.77 7.26
CA VAL A 2 6.81 -1.06 6.10
C VAL A 2 7.88 0.03 6.04
N PHE A 3 9.14 -0.36 5.83
CA PHE A 3 10.29 0.53 5.93
C PHE A 3 11.16 0.44 4.67
N GLY A 4 11.77 1.57 4.32
CA GLY A 4 12.72 1.70 3.23
C GLY A 4 12.12 1.53 1.84
N SER A 5 13.01 1.55 0.87
CA SER A 5 12.66 1.39 -0.54
C SER A 5 12.19 -0.03 -0.84
N GLY A 6 11.51 -0.18 -1.97
CA GLY A 6 11.16 -1.50 -2.50
C GLY A 6 9.96 -1.48 -3.42
N LEU A 7 9.76 -2.60 -4.11
CA LEU A 7 8.64 -2.81 -5.01
C LEU A 7 7.74 -3.91 -4.45
N THR A 8 6.45 -3.60 -4.28
CA THR A 8 5.42 -4.61 -4.20
C THR A 8 4.98 -4.90 -5.62
N GLU A 9 5.26 -6.12 -6.09
CA GLU A 9 4.84 -6.58 -7.42
C GLU A 9 3.33 -6.45 -7.60
N THR A 10 2.91 -6.33 -8.86
CA THR A 10 1.51 -6.17 -9.22
C THR A 10 0.68 -7.32 -8.67
N SER A 11 -0.30 -7.00 -7.84
CA SER A 11 -1.11 -8.00 -7.13
C SER A 11 -2.58 -7.57 -7.00
N VAL A 12 -3.43 -8.57 -6.80
CA VAL A 12 -4.86 -8.40 -6.48
C VAL A 12 -5.11 -9.03 -5.12
N ARG A 13 -5.81 -8.32 -4.23
CA ARG A 13 -6.13 -8.81 -2.88
C ARG A 13 -7.64 -8.96 -2.70
N GLN A 14 -8.02 -9.94 -1.89
CA GLN A 14 -9.41 -10.25 -1.51
C GLN A 14 -9.86 -9.45 -0.26
N SER A 15 -9.16 -8.35 0.05
CA SER A 15 -9.46 -7.47 1.17
C SER A 15 -8.86 -6.10 0.87
N ASP A 16 -9.50 -5.07 1.39
CA ASP A 16 -8.99 -3.70 1.30
C ASP A 16 -7.60 -3.58 1.92
N VAL A 17 -6.80 -2.71 1.33
CA VAL A 17 -5.51 -2.28 1.88
C VAL A 17 -5.60 -0.79 2.19
N TRP A 18 -5.29 -0.43 3.43
CA TRP A 18 -5.07 0.97 3.78
C TRP A 18 -3.57 1.25 3.95
N ILE A 19 -3.07 2.17 3.13
CA ILE A 19 -1.69 2.66 3.16
C ILE A 19 -1.70 4.04 3.78
N TRP A 20 -0.87 4.26 4.78
CA TRP A 20 -0.60 5.60 5.33
C TRP A 20 0.90 5.87 5.30
N GLN A 21 1.30 6.85 4.49
CA GLN A 21 2.69 7.29 4.35
C GLN A 21 3.02 8.20 5.54
N MET A 22 3.85 7.72 6.47
CA MET A 22 4.23 8.49 7.66
C MET A 22 5.46 9.37 7.38
N GLU A 23 6.44 8.84 6.63
CA GLU A 23 7.67 9.55 6.27
C GLU A 23 8.09 9.20 4.84
N GLY A 24 8.81 10.10 4.16
CA GLY A 24 9.26 9.89 2.78
C GLY A 24 8.13 9.93 1.75
N SER A 25 8.37 9.31 0.60
CA SER A 25 7.43 9.26 -0.52
C SER A 25 7.29 7.85 -1.10
N SER A 26 6.12 7.58 -1.67
CA SER A 26 5.89 6.37 -2.44
C SER A 26 4.88 6.61 -3.57
N ARG A 27 4.74 5.61 -4.43
CA ARG A 27 3.89 5.65 -5.61
C ARG A 27 3.09 4.37 -5.71
N VAL A 28 1.77 4.51 -5.75
CA VAL A 28 0.84 3.39 -5.94
C VAL A 28 0.25 3.51 -7.33
N THR A 29 0.43 2.49 -8.16
CA THR A 29 -0.29 2.37 -9.43
C THR A 29 -1.46 1.43 -9.21
N MET A 30 -2.69 1.94 -9.30
CA MET A 30 -3.93 1.18 -9.10
C MET A 30 -4.80 1.33 -10.34
N ASN A 31 -5.19 0.21 -10.96
CA ASN A 31 -6.01 0.19 -12.18
C ASN A 31 -5.50 1.17 -13.25
N GLU A 32 -4.19 1.12 -13.55
CA GLU A 32 -3.48 2.00 -14.51
C GLU A 32 -3.38 3.48 -14.12
N GLN A 33 -3.98 3.89 -13.00
CA GLN A 33 -3.84 5.24 -12.46
C GLN A 33 -2.74 5.30 -11.40
N GLU A 34 -1.90 6.32 -11.48
CA GLU A 34 -0.81 6.56 -10.54
C GLU A 34 -1.24 7.55 -9.43
N PHE A 35 -0.90 7.20 -8.20
CA PHE A 35 -1.10 8.00 -7.00
C PHE A 35 0.25 8.18 -6.29
N SER A 36 0.75 9.41 -6.24
CA SER A 36 1.91 9.76 -5.42
C SER A 36 1.46 10.04 -3.99
N LEU A 37 2.15 9.45 -3.01
CA LEU A 37 1.90 9.66 -1.58
C LEU A 37 3.13 10.31 -0.96
N SER A 38 2.92 11.46 -0.32
CA SER A 38 3.89 12.14 0.52
C SER A 38 3.62 11.88 2.00
N ALA A 39 4.54 12.27 2.89
CA ALA A 39 4.34 12.16 4.33
C ALA A 39 3.02 12.84 4.76
N GLY A 40 2.16 12.08 5.45
CA GLY A 40 0.82 12.48 5.87
C GLY A 40 -0.30 11.93 4.98
N ASP A 41 -0.02 11.56 3.72
CA ASP A 41 -1.04 11.07 2.80
C ASP A 41 -1.45 9.63 3.11
N SER A 42 -2.72 9.32 2.85
CA SER A 42 -3.23 7.96 2.95
C SER A 42 -4.05 7.58 1.72
N LEU A 43 -4.00 6.30 1.37
CA LEU A 43 -4.73 5.73 0.23
C LEU A 43 -5.40 4.43 0.66
N LEU A 44 -6.69 4.32 0.35
CA LEU A 44 -7.40 3.04 0.39
C LEU A 44 -7.33 2.41 -1.00
N VAL A 45 -6.78 1.20 -1.08
CA VAL A 45 -6.86 0.34 -2.26
C VAL A 45 -7.99 -0.66 -2.01
N PRO A 46 -9.13 -0.54 -2.71
CA PRO A 46 -10.26 -1.44 -2.54
C PRO A 46 -9.90 -2.88 -2.94
N GLU A 47 -10.55 -3.86 -2.31
CA GLU A 47 -10.46 -5.26 -2.72
C GLU A 47 -10.73 -5.44 -4.23
N GLN A 48 -10.15 -6.50 -4.80
CA GLN A 48 -10.16 -6.79 -6.24
C GLN A 48 -9.47 -5.74 -7.13
N SER A 49 -9.01 -4.61 -6.60
CA SER A 49 -8.19 -3.67 -7.38
C SER A 49 -6.83 -4.28 -7.65
N GLN A 50 -6.37 -4.15 -8.89
CA GLN A 50 -4.98 -4.45 -9.23
C GLN A 50 -4.12 -3.26 -8.82
N TYR A 51 -3.08 -3.51 -8.02
CA TYR A 51 -2.15 -2.47 -7.64
C TYR A 51 -0.70 -2.93 -7.62
N GLN A 52 0.20 -1.98 -7.85
CA GLN A 52 1.64 -2.05 -7.63
C GLN A 52 2.04 -0.91 -6.70
N TRP A 53 3.02 -1.14 -5.82
CA TRP A 53 3.46 -0.10 -4.88
C TRP A 53 4.98 0.00 -4.85
N GLN A 54 5.50 1.11 -5.36
CA GLN A 54 6.91 1.46 -5.35
C GLN A 54 7.19 2.44 -4.21
N ARG A 55 8.15 2.09 -3.36
CA ARG A 55 8.56 2.88 -2.20
C ARG A 55 9.96 3.44 -2.43
N ASP A 56 10.13 4.72 -2.15
CA ASP A 56 11.43 5.38 -2.24
C ASP A 56 12.25 5.15 -0.96
N GLU A 57 13.55 5.45 -1.03
CA GLU A 57 14.42 5.42 0.14
C GLU A 57 13.90 6.38 1.22
N GLY A 58 14.04 6.00 2.50
CA GLY A 58 13.48 6.78 3.61
C GLY A 58 11.96 6.65 3.82
N THR A 59 11.27 5.80 3.03
CA THR A 59 9.85 5.50 3.28
C THR A 59 9.63 4.87 4.65
N VAL A 60 8.68 5.41 5.39
CA VAL A 60 8.04 4.73 6.53
C VAL A 60 6.53 4.80 6.32
N ALA A 61 5.87 3.65 6.29
CA ALA A 61 4.43 3.58 6.06
C ALA A 61 3.72 2.52 6.91
N LEU A 62 2.45 2.76 7.22
CA LEU A 62 1.54 1.72 7.66
C LEU A 62 0.90 1.05 6.45
N PHE A 63 0.86 -0.28 6.50
CA PHE A 63 0.19 -1.13 5.54
C PHE A 63 -0.76 -2.01 6.34
N VAL A 64 -2.05 -1.71 6.28
CA VAL A 64 -3.08 -2.32 7.12
C VAL A 64 -4.03 -3.12 6.24
N VAL A 65 -4.27 -4.37 6.63
CA VAL A 65 -5.21 -5.29 5.96
C VAL A 65 -5.96 -6.06 7.03
N GLN A 66 -7.29 -6.07 6.94
CA GLN A 66 -8.14 -6.93 7.76
C GLN A 66 -8.59 -8.13 6.92
N ASN A 67 -7.73 -9.14 6.81
CA ASN A 67 -8.02 -10.34 6.03
C ASN A 67 -8.75 -11.39 6.90
N PRO A 68 -10.03 -11.73 6.61
CA PRO A 68 -10.79 -12.71 7.38
C PRO A 68 -10.16 -14.12 7.36
N GLU A 69 -9.44 -14.49 6.31
CA GLU A 69 -8.73 -15.78 6.19
C GLU A 69 -7.59 -15.93 7.21
N ARG A 70 -7.18 -14.83 7.85
CA ARG A 70 -6.17 -14.84 8.92
C ARG A 70 -6.78 -14.77 10.32
N LYS A 71 -8.11 -14.88 10.44
CA LYS A 71 -8.79 -14.95 11.74
C LYS A 71 -8.25 -16.16 12.51
N ARG A 72 -7.79 -15.92 13.74
CA ARG A 72 -7.35 -17.00 14.64
C ARG A 72 -8.59 -17.77 15.14
N PRO A 73 -8.50 -19.12 15.32
CA PRO A 73 -9.56 -19.89 15.97
C PRO A 73 -9.95 -19.32 17.33
#